data_AF-A0A022XLR4-F1
#
_entry.id   AF-A0A022XLR4-F1
#
_cell.length_a   1.000
_cell.length_b   1.000
_cell.length_c   1.000
_cell.angle_alpha   90.00
_cell.angle_beta   90.00
_cell.angle_gamma   90.00
#
_symmetry.space_group_name_H-M   'P 1'
#
loop_
_entity.id
_entity.type
_entity.pdbx_description
1 polymer ?
#
loop_
_entity_poly.entity_id
_entity_poly.type
_entity_poly.pdbx_seq_one_letter_code
_entity_poly.pdbx_strand_id
1 'polypeptide(L)'
;MADINSDFRVISTLRYDPELLNEIHNPVPQLELPFAPFYLLTYHHGRLLDAVSDFQWEAAISRMQQTAFAEKFAESLNAQLPDKSRPWRLRILLDHKGELTVEASPILSPLSSHIFFLPPHLSFSSLCAYNKDVIHWKLRLDTQPTEPSLFTKHKTTFRDVYNAARMRANLPSVAAPVEVLMYNLNGEAMEGSITTVYFRKRVVDKTYNSTAVVDEWITPLLSCGGNSATTRRYALDTGICSEGVIRVDTLKSGEEVWLSNGVRGFMPAVLEL
;
A
#
# COMPACT_ATOMS: atom_id res chain seq x y z
N MET A 1 21.73 -2.64 -27.04
CA MET A 1 20.92 -3.06 -25.88
C MET A 1 19.64 -2.25 -25.97
N ALA A 2 18.48 -2.90 -26.10
CA ALA A 2 17.21 -2.18 -26.03
C ALA A 2 17.15 -1.45 -24.69
N ASP A 3 16.77 -0.17 -24.71
CA ASP A 3 16.72 0.66 -23.52
C ASP A 3 15.60 0.14 -22.62
N ILE A 4 15.96 -0.59 -21.56
CA ILE A 4 15.04 -1.16 -20.56
C ILE A 4 14.05 -0.10 -20.04
N ASN A 5 14.41 1.19 -20.10
CA ASN A 5 13.57 2.31 -19.72
C ASN A 5 12.36 2.57 -20.64
N SER A 6 12.36 2.02 -21.86
CA SER A 6 11.24 2.19 -22.80
C SER A 6 10.11 1.19 -22.57
N ASP A 7 10.38 0.07 -21.90
CA ASP A 7 9.48 -1.10 -21.83
C ASP A 7 8.52 -1.11 -20.62
N PHE A 8 8.63 -0.14 -19.69
CA PHE A 8 7.76 -0.09 -18.53
C PHE A 8 7.30 1.32 -18.15
N ARG A 9 6.34 1.39 -17.23
CA ARG A 9 5.83 2.61 -16.60
C ARG A 9 5.93 2.48 -15.09
N VAL A 10 6.27 3.58 -14.42
CA VAL A 10 6.03 3.72 -12.98
C VAL A 10 4.53 3.87 -12.77
N ILE A 11 3.99 3.25 -11.73
CA ILE A 11 2.56 3.22 -11.44
C ILE A 11 2.28 3.78 -10.05
N SER A 12 1.21 4.55 -9.95
CA SER A 12 0.52 4.80 -8.69
C SER A 12 -0.95 4.36 -8.81
N THR A 13 -1.52 3.69 -7.81
CA THR A 13 -2.95 3.34 -7.82
C THR A 13 -3.60 3.76 -6.52
N LEU A 14 -4.65 4.58 -6.62
CA LEU A 14 -5.32 5.20 -5.47
C LEU A 14 -6.84 5.19 -5.61
N ARG A 15 -7.54 5.40 -4.49
CA ARG A 15 -8.99 5.62 -4.45
C ARG A 15 -9.30 7.11 -4.51
N TYR A 16 -10.17 7.48 -5.46
CA TYR A 16 -10.96 8.71 -5.38
C TYR A 16 -12.33 8.34 -4.83
N ASP A 17 -12.81 9.06 -3.82
CA ASP A 17 -14.12 8.82 -3.24
C ASP A 17 -14.63 10.08 -2.51
N PRO A 18 -15.73 10.70 -3.00
CA PRO A 18 -16.34 11.85 -2.34
C PRO A 18 -16.79 11.58 -0.90
N GLU A 19 -17.12 10.33 -0.55
CA GLU A 19 -17.61 9.98 0.79
C GLU A 19 -16.48 9.97 1.84
N LEU A 20 -15.20 9.92 1.45
CA LEU A 20 -14.08 10.04 2.39
C LEU A 20 -14.07 11.36 3.16
N LEU A 21 -14.68 12.42 2.59
CA LEU A 21 -14.90 13.70 3.25
C LEU A 21 -15.80 13.57 4.49
N ASN A 22 -16.80 12.69 4.42
CA ASN A 22 -17.77 12.52 5.49
C ASN A 22 -17.19 11.74 6.66
N GLU A 23 -16.22 10.85 6.43
CA GLU A 23 -15.52 10.07 7.48
C GLU A 23 -14.60 10.95 8.36
N ILE A 24 -14.22 12.15 7.90
CA ILE A 24 -13.43 13.12 8.68
C ILE A 24 -14.38 13.87 9.62
N HIS A 25 -14.88 13.18 10.66
CA HIS A 25 -15.83 13.76 11.62
C HIS A 25 -15.24 14.88 12.49
N ASN A 26 -13.91 15.04 12.51
CA ASN A 26 -13.22 16.14 13.17
C ASN A 26 -12.03 16.62 12.30
N PRO A 27 -11.93 17.91 11.95
CA PRO A 27 -10.79 18.43 11.21
C PRO A 27 -9.54 18.33 12.08
N VAL A 28 -8.70 17.33 11.82
CA VAL A 28 -7.34 17.31 12.36
C VAL A 28 -6.50 18.24 11.49
N PRO A 29 -5.77 19.23 12.07
CA PRO A 29 -4.99 20.21 11.30
C PRO A 29 -3.90 19.63 10.39
N GLN A 30 -3.56 18.34 10.60
CA GLN A 30 -2.53 17.60 9.87
C GLN A 30 -3.07 16.80 8.68
N LEU A 31 -4.39 16.73 8.49
CA LEU A 31 -4.93 16.06 7.32
C LEU A 31 -4.73 16.92 6.08
N GLU A 32 -4.45 16.29 4.95
CA GLU A 32 -4.47 16.87 3.60
C GLU A 32 -5.89 17.30 3.17
N LEU A 33 -6.56 18.12 3.99
CA LEU A 33 -7.88 18.70 3.78
C LEU A 33 -8.11 19.28 2.37
N PRO A 34 -7.13 19.89 1.67
CA PRO A 34 -7.37 20.36 0.30
C PRO A 34 -7.44 19.26 -0.78
N PHE A 35 -7.10 18.00 -0.50
CA PHE A 35 -7.06 16.90 -1.50
C PHE A 35 -8.07 15.78 -1.24
N ALA A 36 -9.04 16.06 -0.38
CA ALA A 36 -9.74 15.08 0.44
C ALA A 36 -10.56 13.96 -0.24
N PRO A 37 -11.00 14.01 -1.52
CA PRO A 37 -11.56 12.79 -2.11
C PRO A 37 -10.47 11.81 -2.57
N PHE A 38 -9.21 12.22 -2.70
CA PHE A 38 -8.10 11.33 -3.07
C PHE A 38 -7.41 10.77 -1.82
N TYR A 39 -7.48 9.46 -1.64
CA TYR A 39 -6.84 8.81 -0.51
C TYR A 39 -5.30 8.90 -0.60
N LEU A 40 -4.68 9.56 0.39
CA LEU A 40 -3.22 9.71 0.56
C LEU A 40 -2.49 10.37 -0.62
N LEU A 41 -3.09 11.38 -1.25
CA LEU A 41 -2.59 11.95 -2.52
C LEU A 41 -1.11 12.36 -2.48
N THR A 42 -0.65 13.03 -1.43
CA THR A 42 0.76 13.46 -1.35
C THR A 42 1.72 12.28 -1.29
N TYR A 43 1.37 11.20 -0.58
CA TYR A 43 2.14 9.95 -0.61
C TYR A 43 2.18 9.34 -2.01
N HIS A 44 1.07 9.42 -2.76
CA HIS A 44 0.99 8.94 -4.14
C HIS A 44 1.88 9.76 -5.09
N HIS A 45 1.92 11.08 -4.93
CA HIS A 45 2.81 11.96 -5.68
C HIS A 45 4.29 11.69 -5.36
N GLY A 46 4.64 11.66 -4.06
CA GLY A 46 6.00 11.37 -3.60
C GLY A 46 6.50 10.01 -4.09
N ARG A 47 5.64 8.98 -4.12
CA ARG A 47 6.02 7.65 -4.66
C ARG A 47 6.46 7.73 -6.12
N LEU A 48 5.73 8.48 -6.95
CA LEU A 48 6.07 8.63 -8.37
C LEU A 48 7.42 9.33 -8.51
N LEU A 49 7.65 10.40 -7.74
CA LEU A 49 8.89 11.15 -7.76
C LEU A 49 10.09 10.31 -7.31
N ASP A 50 9.96 9.56 -6.21
CA ASP A 50 11.00 8.66 -5.70
C ASP A 50 11.38 7.62 -6.75
N ALA A 51 10.38 7.03 -7.42
CA ALA A 51 10.59 6.01 -8.43
C ALA A 51 11.33 6.56 -9.65
N VAL A 52 10.88 7.67 -10.24
CA VAL A 52 11.57 8.25 -11.41
C VAL A 52 12.96 8.76 -11.07
N SER A 53 13.21 9.16 -9.82
CA SER A 53 14.54 9.53 -9.33
C SER A 53 15.46 8.32 -9.25
N ASP A 54 15.01 7.22 -8.64
CA ASP A 54 15.81 5.99 -8.52
C ASP A 54 16.05 5.31 -9.88
N PHE A 55 15.12 5.43 -10.83
CA PHE A 55 15.30 4.98 -12.22
C PHE A 55 16.05 5.99 -13.11
N GLN A 56 16.42 7.15 -12.58
CA GLN A 56 17.20 8.19 -13.29
C GLN A 56 16.50 8.70 -14.57
N TRP A 57 15.18 8.86 -14.54
CA TRP A 57 14.39 9.38 -15.66
C TRP A 57 14.34 10.91 -15.65
N GLU A 58 15.43 11.55 -16.11
CA GLU A 58 15.61 13.02 -16.02
C GLU A 58 14.46 13.86 -16.59
N ALA A 59 13.88 13.43 -17.72
CA ALA A 59 12.73 14.10 -18.32
C ALA A 59 11.48 14.00 -17.41
N ALA A 60 11.25 12.83 -16.81
CA ALA A 60 10.16 12.62 -15.88
C ALA A 60 10.36 13.36 -14.55
N ILE A 61 11.59 13.40 -14.02
CA ILE A 61 11.95 14.20 -12.84
C ILE A 61 11.63 15.68 -13.09
N SER A 62 12.09 16.22 -14.21
CA SER A 62 11.86 17.63 -14.58
C SER A 62 10.37 17.96 -14.69
N ARG A 63 9.56 17.07 -15.26
CA ARG A 63 8.10 17.27 -15.36
C ARG A 63 7.39 17.15 -14.02
N MET A 64 7.74 16.15 -13.21
CA MET A 64 7.17 15.96 -11.87
C MET A 64 7.50 17.14 -10.95
N GLN A 65 8.67 17.78 -11.10
CA GLN A 65 9.03 18.99 -10.38
C GLN A 65 8.18 20.21 -10.79
N GLN A 66 7.69 20.28 -12.04
CA GLN A 66 6.74 21.33 -12.45
C GLN A 66 5.36 21.17 -11.78
N THR A 67 5.02 19.93 -11.41
CA THR A 67 3.83 19.57 -10.61
C THR A 67 4.16 19.32 -9.13
N ALA A 68 5.27 19.87 -8.61
CA ALA A 68 5.75 19.58 -7.26
C ALA A 68 4.73 19.84 -6.14
N PHE A 69 3.74 20.69 -6.40
CA PHE A 69 2.63 20.94 -5.48
C PHE A 69 1.51 19.92 -5.71
N ALA A 70 1.11 19.24 -4.63
CA ALA A 70 0.03 18.26 -4.62
C ALA A 70 -1.29 18.82 -5.21
N GLU A 71 -1.50 20.14 -5.19
CA GLU A 71 -2.63 20.84 -5.84
C GLU A 71 -2.66 20.63 -7.35
N LYS A 72 -1.58 20.93 -8.06
CA LYS A 72 -1.51 20.75 -9.51
C LYS A 72 -1.65 19.28 -9.91
N PHE A 73 -1.08 18.39 -9.08
CA PHE A 73 -1.25 16.97 -9.27
C PHE A 73 -2.73 16.57 -9.10
N ALA A 74 -3.40 17.03 -8.04
CA ALA A 74 -4.83 16.81 -7.83
C ALA A 74 -5.68 17.33 -9.00
N GLU A 75 -5.40 18.54 -9.50
CA GLU A 75 -6.06 19.13 -10.67
C GLU A 75 -5.92 18.24 -11.91
N SER A 76 -4.71 17.73 -12.18
CA SER A 76 -4.45 16.84 -13.32
C SER A 76 -5.22 15.52 -13.25
N LEU A 77 -5.39 14.97 -12.05
CA LEU A 77 -6.19 13.76 -11.84
C LEU A 77 -7.69 14.08 -11.94
N ASN A 78 -8.13 15.19 -11.35
CA ASN A 78 -9.50 15.67 -11.38
C ASN A 78 -10.02 15.93 -12.79
N ALA A 79 -9.15 16.40 -13.70
CA ALA A 79 -9.49 16.62 -15.10
C ALA A 79 -9.75 15.31 -15.87
N GLN A 80 -9.25 14.18 -15.38
CA GLN A 80 -9.36 12.86 -16.00
C GLN A 80 -10.46 11.98 -15.37
N LEU A 81 -11.17 12.48 -14.35
CA LEU A 81 -12.28 11.77 -13.72
C LEU A 81 -13.55 11.83 -14.59
N PRO A 82 -14.21 10.70 -14.89
CA PRO A 82 -15.45 10.70 -15.66
C PRO A 82 -16.63 11.34 -14.92
N ASP A 83 -16.75 11.09 -13.62
CA ASP A 83 -17.85 11.58 -12.78
C ASP A 83 -17.38 11.77 -11.33
N LYS A 84 -17.35 13.02 -10.87
CA LYS A 84 -16.85 13.39 -9.53
C LYS A 84 -17.85 13.08 -8.40
N SER A 85 -19.06 12.63 -8.71
CA SER A 85 -20.06 12.25 -7.70
C SER A 85 -19.93 10.81 -7.22
N ARG A 86 -19.00 10.04 -7.79
CA ARG A 86 -18.88 8.59 -7.57
C ARG A 86 -17.45 8.18 -7.20
N PRO A 87 -17.27 7.04 -6.52
CA PRO A 87 -15.94 6.52 -6.20
C PRO A 87 -15.28 5.84 -7.41
N TRP A 88 -13.97 6.04 -7.54
CA TRP A 88 -13.14 5.52 -8.62
C TRP A 88 -11.83 4.94 -8.08
N ARG A 89 -11.40 3.83 -8.69
CA ARG A 89 -10.00 3.39 -8.64
C ARG A 89 -9.26 4.05 -9.78
N LEU A 90 -8.25 4.84 -9.44
CA LEU A 90 -7.38 5.52 -10.40
C LEU A 90 -6.06 4.80 -10.48
N ARG A 91 -5.68 4.34 -11.68
CA ARG A 91 -4.35 3.83 -11.99
C ARG A 91 -3.62 4.89 -12.81
N ILE A 92 -2.64 5.52 -12.17
CA ILE A 92 -1.79 6.57 -12.72
C ILE A 92 -0.53 5.90 -13.26
N LEU A 93 -0.21 6.14 -14.53
CA LEU A 93 0.99 5.65 -15.20
C LEU A 93 1.88 6.83 -15.55
N LEU A 94 3.17 6.72 -15.26
CA LEU A 94 4.19 7.70 -15.60
C LEU A 94 5.28 7.02 -16.41
N ASP A 95 5.66 7.64 -17.53
CA ASP A 95 6.72 7.14 -18.39
C ASP A 95 8.06 7.85 -18.22
N HIS A 96 9.11 7.33 -18.87
CA HIS A 96 10.46 7.89 -18.80
C HIS A 96 10.58 9.31 -19.40
N LYS A 97 9.60 9.75 -20.19
CA LYS A 97 9.52 11.10 -20.75
C LYS A 97 8.72 12.05 -19.84
N GLY A 98 8.10 11.51 -18.79
CA GLY A 98 7.23 12.24 -17.88
C GLY A 98 5.81 12.43 -18.41
N GLU A 99 5.35 11.63 -19.37
CA GLU A 99 3.94 11.59 -19.76
C GLU A 99 3.13 10.85 -18.70
N LEU A 100 2.07 11.50 -18.22
CA LEU A 100 1.17 10.98 -17.21
C LEU A 100 -0.15 10.56 -17.86
N THR A 101 -0.57 9.32 -17.61
CA THR A 101 -1.86 8.78 -18.05
C THR A 101 -2.66 8.28 -16.85
N VAL A 102 -3.96 8.59 -16.78
CA VAL A 102 -4.84 8.08 -15.73
C VAL A 102 -5.89 7.16 -16.33
N GLU A 103 -5.95 5.94 -15.82
CA GLU A 103 -7.01 4.98 -16.09
C GLU A 103 -7.97 4.97 -14.90
N ALA A 104 -9.22 5.40 -15.13
CA ALA A 104 -10.28 5.38 -14.12
C ALA A 104 -11.16 4.15 -14.30
N SER A 105 -11.37 3.40 -13.21
CA SER A 105 -12.28 2.25 -13.16
C SER A 105 -13.28 2.42 -12.00
N PRO A 106 -14.59 2.22 -12.23
CA PRO A 106 -15.57 2.39 -11.18
C PRO A 106 -15.36 1.34 -10.09
N ILE A 107 -15.54 1.73 -8.84
CA ILE A 107 -15.52 0.83 -7.69
C ILE A 107 -16.83 0.96 -6.90
N LEU A 108 -17.19 -0.08 -6.15
CA LEU A 108 -18.39 -0.04 -5.33
C LEU A 108 -18.12 0.73 -4.03
N SER A 109 -19.09 1.54 -3.62
CA SER A 109 -19.34 1.89 -2.21
C SER A 109 -20.38 0.87 -1.71
N PRO A 110 -20.18 0.22 -0.55
CA PRO A 110 -20.02 0.92 0.72
C PRO A 110 -18.60 0.85 1.29
N LEU A 111 -18.22 1.94 1.97
CA LEU A 111 -17.00 2.08 2.80
C LEU A 111 -16.88 1.00 3.89
N SER A 112 -17.97 0.34 4.28
CA SER A 112 -18.01 -0.58 5.42
C SER A 112 -17.08 -1.80 5.31
N SER A 113 -16.68 -2.26 4.12
CA SER A 113 -15.74 -3.40 4.04
C SER A 113 -14.26 -3.01 4.06
N HIS A 114 -13.93 -1.72 4.05
CA HIS A 114 -12.56 -1.20 3.88
C HIS A 114 -12.22 -0.20 4.97
N ILE A 115 -11.07 -0.40 5.61
CA ILE A 115 -10.68 0.45 6.73
C ILE A 115 -9.70 1.50 6.23
N PHE A 116 -10.21 2.67 5.90
CA PHE A 116 -9.37 3.83 5.63
C PHE A 116 -9.01 4.46 6.97
N PHE A 117 -7.76 4.28 7.41
CA PHE A 117 -7.27 4.95 8.61
C PHE A 117 -7.30 6.46 8.40
N LEU A 118 -8.31 7.11 8.94
CA LEU A 118 -8.40 8.56 9.07
C LEU A 118 -8.46 8.85 10.59
N PRO A 119 -7.79 9.89 11.10
CA PRO A 119 -7.87 10.28 12.50
C PRO A 119 -9.32 10.41 13.01
N PRO A 120 -9.62 10.12 14.29
CA PRO A 120 -8.67 10.03 15.42
C PRO A 120 -8.25 8.60 15.83
N HIS A 121 -8.71 7.54 15.16
CA HIS A 121 -8.48 6.16 15.60
C HIS A 121 -7.27 5.51 14.89
N LEU A 122 -6.06 5.77 15.38
CA LEU A 122 -4.79 5.34 14.77
C LEU A 122 -4.28 3.96 15.26
N SER A 123 -5.16 3.07 15.73
CA SER A 123 -4.74 1.74 16.22
C SER A 123 -5.49 0.64 15.49
N PHE A 124 -4.78 -0.42 15.09
CA PHE A 124 -5.38 -1.60 14.45
C PHE A 124 -6.46 -2.24 15.35
N SER A 125 -6.19 -2.35 16.66
CA SER A 125 -7.17 -2.91 17.61
C SER A 125 -8.46 -2.09 17.71
N SER A 126 -8.36 -0.76 17.61
CA SER A 126 -9.55 0.11 17.62
C SER A 126 -10.47 -0.18 16.43
N LEU A 127 -9.90 -0.52 15.28
CA LEU A 127 -10.64 -0.63 14.02
C LEU A 127 -11.44 -1.93 13.89
N CYS A 128 -10.91 -3.05 14.40
CA CYS A 128 -11.68 -4.30 14.48
C CYS A 128 -12.95 -4.14 15.33
N ALA A 129 -12.96 -3.25 16.32
CA ALA A 129 -14.11 -3.02 17.17
C ALA A 129 -15.24 -2.24 16.46
N TYR A 130 -14.90 -1.34 15.54
CA TYR A 130 -15.86 -0.48 14.85
C TYR A 130 -16.44 -1.09 13.58
N ASN A 131 -15.81 -2.13 13.02
CA ASN A 131 -16.20 -2.63 11.71
C ASN A 131 -16.43 -4.15 11.69
N LYS A 132 -17.66 -4.55 12.04
CA LYS A 132 -18.07 -5.97 12.15
C LYS A 132 -18.26 -6.68 10.81
N ASP A 133 -18.44 -5.93 9.73
CA ASP A 133 -18.66 -6.46 8.37
C ASP A 133 -17.36 -6.55 7.55
N VAL A 134 -16.20 -6.36 8.20
CA VAL A 134 -14.92 -6.38 7.51
C VAL A 134 -14.56 -7.78 7.00
N ILE A 135 -14.22 -7.85 5.72
CA ILE A 135 -13.77 -9.09 5.10
C ILE A 135 -12.36 -9.40 5.60
N HIS A 136 -12.21 -10.55 6.25
CA HIS A 136 -10.91 -11.06 6.66
C HIS A 136 -10.23 -11.74 5.48
N TRP A 137 -9.07 -11.21 5.09
CA TRP A 137 -8.27 -11.76 4.01
C TRP A 137 -7.53 -13.01 4.49
N LYS A 138 -7.16 -13.86 3.53
CA LYS A 138 -6.19 -14.93 3.76
C LYS A 138 -4.84 -14.52 3.21
N LEU A 139 -3.78 -14.70 3.97
CA LEU A 139 -2.41 -14.44 3.51
C LEU A 139 -1.67 -15.76 3.40
N ARG A 140 -1.18 -16.13 2.22
CA ARG A 140 -0.44 -17.38 1.98
C ARG A 140 1.04 -17.11 1.80
N LEU A 141 1.91 -17.87 2.43
CA LEU A 141 3.34 -17.75 2.19
C LEU A 141 3.68 -18.24 0.76
N ASP A 142 4.45 -17.44 0.02
CA ASP A 142 4.99 -17.89 -1.27
C ASP A 142 5.91 -19.10 -1.08
N THR A 143 6.01 -19.97 -2.08
CA THR A 143 6.85 -21.17 -2.02
C THR A 143 8.27 -20.93 -2.50
N GLN A 144 8.58 -19.74 -3.01
CA GLN A 144 9.91 -19.36 -3.49
C GLN A 144 10.28 -17.96 -3.01
N PRO A 145 11.57 -17.72 -2.70
CA PRO A 145 12.03 -16.38 -2.36
C PRO A 145 12.06 -15.50 -3.61
N THR A 146 12.03 -14.19 -3.39
CA THR A 146 12.16 -13.15 -4.41
C THR A 146 13.46 -12.39 -4.21
N GLU A 147 14.22 -12.17 -5.29
CA GLU A 147 15.38 -11.29 -5.25
C GLU A 147 14.94 -9.81 -5.26
N PRO A 148 15.32 -9.01 -4.25
CA PRO A 148 15.02 -7.57 -4.23
C PRO A 148 15.57 -6.84 -5.45
N SER A 149 14.82 -5.87 -5.96
CA SER A 149 15.26 -5.00 -7.05
C SER A 149 14.55 -3.64 -7.02
N LEU A 150 14.89 -2.74 -7.94
CA LEU A 150 14.10 -1.51 -8.13
C LEU A 150 12.64 -1.82 -8.50
N PHE A 151 12.38 -2.95 -9.16
CA PHE A 151 11.02 -3.38 -9.54
C PHE A 151 10.20 -3.94 -8.37
N THR A 152 10.84 -4.28 -7.24
CA THR A 152 10.13 -4.60 -5.99
C THR A 152 9.97 -3.35 -5.11
N LYS A 153 11.03 -2.51 -5.03
CA LYS A 153 10.99 -1.23 -4.30
C LYS A 153 9.94 -0.26 -4.85
N HIS A 154 9.81 -0.18 -6.18
CA HIS A 154 8.93 0.75 -6.87
C HIS A 154 7.81 0.05 -7.60
N LYS A 155 6.62 0.64 -7.55
CA LYS A 155 5.45 0.07 -8.22
C LYS A 155 5.53 0.38 -9.70
N THR A 156 5.69 -0.64 -10.54
CA THR A 156 5.80 -0.48 -12.00
C THR A 156 4.82 -1.41 -12.75
N THR A 157 4.77 -1.30 -14.08
CA THR A 157 4.12 -2.28 -14.96
C THR A 157 4.90 -3.59 -15.07
N PHE A 158 6.20 -3.60 -14.74
CA PHE A 158 7.02 -4.79 -14.74
C PHE A 158 6.72 -5.60 -13.45
N ARG A 159 5.92 -6.65 -13.59
CA ARG A 159 5.31 -7.35 -12.43
C ARG A 159 5.52 -8.86 -12.44
N ASP A 160 6.48 -9.36 -13.20
CA ASP A 160 6.67 -10.80 -13.41
C ASP A 160 6.92 -11.56 -12.10
N VAL A 161 7.74 -11.01 -11.20
CA VAL A 161 7.99 -11.62 -9.89
C VAL A 161 6.72 -11.73 -9.04
N TYR A 162 5.87 -10.69 -9.07
CA TYR A 162 4.58 -10.68 -8.36
C TYR A 162 3.57 -11.63 -9.01
N ASN A 163 3.52 -11.67 -10.35
CA ASN A 163 2.64 -12.56 -11.09
C ASN A 163 3.03 -14.03 -10.84
N ALA A 164 4.32 -14.34 -10.81
CA ALA A 164 4.83 -15.66 -10.47
C ALA A 164 4.45 -16.09 -9.05
N ALA A 165 4.61 -15.21 -8.05
CA ALA A 165 4.18 -15.46 -6.68
C ALA A 165 2.68 -15.79 -6.59
N ARG A 166 1.85 -14.98 -7.27
CA ARG A 166 0.40 -15.21 -7.31
C ARG A 166 0.02 -16.51 -8.01
N MET A 167 0.71 -16.88 -9.09
CA MET A 167 0.51 -18.16 -9.77
C MET A 167 0.84 -19.34 -8.84
N ARG A 168 1.98 -19.29 -8.15
CA ARG A 168 2.37 -20.34 -7.17
C ARG A 168 1.36 -20.48 -6.02
N ALA A 169 0.78 -19.37 -5.58
CA ALA A 169 -0.23 -19.35 -4.52
C ALA A 169 -1.68 -19.64 -5.00
N ASN A 170 -1.87 -19.95 -6.29
CA ASN A 170 -3.18 -20.18 -6.93
C ASN A 170 -4.14 -18.97 -6.80
N LEU A 171 -3.65 -17.76 -7.06
CA LEU A 171 -4.39 -16.49 -6.93
C LEU A 171 -4.68 -15.83 -8.30
N PRO A 172 -5.64 -16.33 -9.08
CA PRO A 172 -5.87 -15.85 -10.45
C PRO A 172 -6.47 -14.42 -10.50
N SER A 173 -7.09 -13.95 -9.42
CA SER A 173 -7.76 -12.64 -9.39
C SER A 173 -7.34 -11.80 -8.18
N VAL A 174 -7.09 -10.51 -8.42
CA VAL A 174 -6.83 -9.49 -7.39
C VAL A 174 -8.10 -9.01 -6.66
N ALA A 175 -9.27 -9.51 -7.07
CA ALA A 175 -10.55 -9.23 -6.43
C ALA A 175 -10.84 -10.18 -5.27
N ALA A 176 -10.28 -11.39 -5.29
CA ALA A 176 -10.47 -12.37 -4.22
C ALA A 176 -9.78 -11.89 -2.92
N PRO A 177 -10.36 -12.15 -1.74
CA PRO A 177 -9.79 -11.77 -0.44
C PRO A 177 -8.67 -12.73 0.00
N VAL A 178 -7.75 -13.00 -0.92
CA VAL A 178 -6.59 -13.86 -0.70
C VAL A 178 -5.37 -13.18 -1.31
N GLU A 179 -4.29 -13.12 -0.54
CA GLU A 179 -3.02 -12.51 -0.89
C GLU A 179 -1.88 -13.51 -0.68
N VAL A 180 -0.76 -13.30 -1.37
CA VAL A 180 0.48 -14.05 -1.18
C VAL A 180 1.53 -13.15 -0.53
N LEU A 181 2.14 -13.64 0.55
CA LEU A 181 3.28 -13.06 1.25
C LEU A 181 4.58 -13.45 0.55
N MET A 182 5.28 -12.46 0.01
CA MET A 182 6.59 -12.62 -0.59
C MET A 182 7.69 -12.37 0.44
N TYR A 183 8.82 -13.05 0.26
CA TYR A 183 9.98 -12.97 1.13
C TYR A 183 11.28 -13.01 0.33
N ASN A 184 12.36 -12.48 0.88
CA ASN A 184 13.64 -12.37 0.19
C ASN A 184 14.52 -13.64 0.37
N LEU A 185 15.70 -13.62 -0.27
CA LEU A 185 16.68 -14.71 -0.20
C LEU A 185 17.17 -15.04 1.21
N ASN A 186 17.03 -14.11 2.17
CA ASN A 186 17.43 -14.29 3.57
C ASN A 186 16.32 -14.89 4.45
N GLY A 187 15.15 -15.22 3.87
CA GLY A 187 14.00 -15.69 4.62
C GLY A 187 13.26 -14.57 5.36
N GLU A 188 13.39 -13.32 4.91
CA GLU A 188 12.73 -12.16 5.52
C GLU A 188 11.51 -11.75 4.69
N ALA A 189 10.37 -11.57 5.34
CA ALA A 189 9.16 -11.08 4.69
C ALA A 189 9.42 -9.71 4.03
N MET A 190 8.86 -9.51 2.83
CA MET A 190 8.97 -8.27 2.07
C MET A 190 7.64 -7.51 2.08
N GLU A 191 6.63 -8.10 1.47
CA GLU A 191 5.29 -7.52 1.25
C GLU A 191 4.36 -8.59 0.68
N GLY A 192 3.09 -8.23 0.44
CA GLY A 192 2.17 -9.01 -0.39
C GLY A 192 2.25 -8.64 -1.87
N SER A 193 1.64 -9.42 -2.76
CA SER A 193 1.73 -9.13 -4.20
C SER A 193 1.13 -7.78 -4.61
N ILE A 194 0.13 -7.29 -3.89
CA ILE A 194 -0.51 -5.98 -4.10
C ILE A 194 -0.70 -5.19 -2.79
N THR A 195 -0.09 -5.60 -1.68
CA THR A 195 -0.29 -5.01 -0.35
C THR A 195 0.98 -4.91 0.48
N THR A 196 1.08 -3.91 1.35
CA THR A 196 1.97 -3.93 2.52
C THR A 196 1.42 -4.88 3.58
N VAL A 197 2.30 -5.49 4.38
CA VAL A 197 1.95 -6.43 5.46
C VAL A 197 2.39 -5.88 6.81
N TYR A 198 1.58 -6.09 7.84
CA TYR A 198 1.87 -5.71 9.22
C TYR A 198 1.61 -6.90 10.15
N PHE A 199 2.60 -7.23 10.98
CA PHE A 199 2.54 -8.32 11.94
C PHE A 199 2.58 -7.79 13.35
N ARG A 200 1.94 -8.48 14.30
CA ARG A 200 2.12 -8.16 15.71
C ARG A 200 3.59 -8.30 16.09
N LYS A 201 4.13 -7.30 16.77
CA LYS A 201 5.47 -7.35 17.30
C LYS A 201 5.52 -8.41 18.38
N ARG A 202 6.43 -9.37 18.23
CA ARG A 202 6.65 -10.39 19.24
C ARG A 202 7.47 -9.78 20.37
N VAL A 203 6.84 -9.61 21.53
CA VAL A 203 7.55 -9.21 22.74
C VAL A 203 8.37 -10.42 23.20
N VAL A 204 9.67 -10.35 22.99
CA VAL A 204 10.61 -11.29 23.61
C VAL A 204 11.04 -10.66 24.92
N ASP A 205 10.20 -10.72 25.97
CA ASP A 205 10.79 -10.71 27.32
C ASP A 205 9.97 -11.41 28.40
N LYS A 206 10.72 -12.09 29.25
CA LYS A 206 10.34 -13.05 30.30
C LYS A 206 10.31 -12.42 31.70
N THR A 207 10.17 -11.10 31.82
CA THR A 207 10.53 -10.41 33.07
C THR A 207 9.47 -9.50 33.68
N TYR A 208 8.32 -9.26 33.05
CA TYR A 208 7.25 -8.50 33.70
C TYR A 208 5.88 -9.10 33.40
N ASN A 209 5.13 -9.41 34.47
CA ASN A 209 3.69 -9.69 34.46
C ASN A 209 2.91 -8.44 34.00
N SER A 210 3.08 -8.02 32.76
CA SER A 210 2.22 -7.02 32.15
C SER A 210 1.08 -7.73 31.45
N THR A 211 -0.11 -7.67 32.05
CA THR A 211 -1.38 -8.11 31.47
C THR A 211 -1.88 -7.19 30.35
N ALA A 212 -1.09 -6.21 29.91
CA ALA A 212 -1.45 -5.33 28.81
C ALA A 212 -1.11 -6.01 27.47
N VAL A 213 -2.15 -6.33 26.68
CA VAL A 213 -1.97 -6.60 25.25
C VAL A 213 -1.49 -5.29 24.62
N VAL A 214 -0.18 -5.20 24.37
CA VAL A 214 0.40 -4.04 23.70
C VAL A 214 0.09 -4.17 22.20
N ASP A 215 -0.65 -3.20 21.65
CA ASP A 215 -1.04 -3.10 20.23
C ASP A 215 0.15 -2.64 19.36
N GLU A 216 1.31 -3.30 19.50
CA GLU A 216 2.52 -2.98 18.76
C GLU A 216 2.59 -3.79 17.46
N TRP A 217 2.64 -3.08 16.34
CA TRP A 217 2.69 -3.67 14.99
C TRP A 217 3.98 -3.30 14.29
N ILE A 218 4.52 -4.27 13.53
CA ILE A 218 5.70 -4.09 12.71
C ILE A 218 5.40 -4.36 11.23
N THR A 219 5.89 -3.50 10.35
CA THR A 219 5.98 -3.76 8.90
C THR A 219 7.43 -4.13 8.54
N PRO A 220 7.68 -4.96 7.51
CA PRO A 220 9.04 -5.22 7.05
C PRO A 220 9.86 -3.96 6.79
N LEU A 221 11.15 -4.00 7.13
CA LEU A 221 12.13 -2.98 6.76
C LEU A 221 12.17 -2.79 5.24
N LEU A 222 12.37 -1.57 4.77
CA LEU A 222 12.53 -1.32 3.34
C LEU A 222 13.75 -2.06 2.76
N SER A 223 14.80 -2.26 3.57
CA SER A 223 15.99 -3.03 3.18
C SER A 223 15.72 -4.51 2.92
N CYS A 224 14.61 -5.07 3.39
CA CYS A 224 14.21 -6.43 3.04
C CYS A 224 13.80 -6.54 1.55
N GLY A 225 13.50 -5.42 0.89
CA GLY A 225 13.31 -5.34 -0.56
C GLY A 225 11.87 -5.13 -1.03
N GLY A 226 10.92 -4.94 -0.12
CA GLY A 226 9.52 -4.66 -0.46
C GLY A 226 9.28 -3.24 -0.97
N ASN A 227 8.06 -2.97 -1.42
CA ASN A 227 7.66 -1.68 -1.97
C ASN A 227 7.66 -0.55 -0.92
N SER A 228 8.10 0.65 -1.33
CA SER A 228 7.88 1.90 -0.57
C SER A 228 6.45 2.40 -0.74
N ALA A 229 5.49 1.58 -0.28
CA ALA A 229 4.07 1.80 -0.52
C ALA A 229 3.52 3.04 0.20
N THR A 230 2.43 3.61 -0.33
CA THR A 230 1.82 4.84 0.20
C THR A 230 1.20 4.64 1.57
N THR A 231 0.40 3.59 1.75
CA THR A 231 -0.20 3.24 3.05
C THR A 231 0.85 2.82 4.08
N ARG A 232 1.96 2.21 3.65
CA ARG A 232 3.11 1.89 4.51
C ARG A 232 3.74 3.14 5.11
N ARG A 233 4.10 4.11 4.26
CA ARG A 233 4.69 5.37 4.73
C ARG A 233 3.73 6.13 5.63
N TYR A 234 2.46 6.20 5.25
CA TYR A 234 1.43 6.76 6.11
C TYR A 234 1.35 6.08 7.48
N ALA A 235 1.36 4.74 7.54
CA ALA A 235 1.32 3.99 8.79
C ALA A 235 2.54 4.20 9.69
N LEU A 236 3.71 4.43 9.08
CA LEU A 236 4.94 4.76 9.82
C LEU A 236 4.91 6.21 10.33
N ASP A 237 4.57 7.17 9.47
CA ASP A 237 4.54 8.60 9.81
C ASP A 237 3.51 8.93 10.90
N THR A 238 2.42 8.15 10.95
CA THR A 238 1.35 8.31 11.95
C THR A 238 1.53 7.44 13.19
N GLY A 239 2.61 6.66 13.27
CA GLY A 239 2.92 5.82 14.44
C GLY A 239 2.00 4.61 14.63
N ILE A 240 1.22 4.22 13.61
CA ILE A 240 0.37 3.01 13.62
C ILE A 240 1.25 1.74 13.73
N CYS A 241 2.46 1.80 13.17
CA CYS A 241 3.42 0.70 13.22
C CYS A 241 4.86 1.24 13.26
N SER A 242 5.82 0.33 13.50
CA SER A 242 7.25 0.57 13.29
C SER A 242 7.82 -0.41 12.27
N GLU A 243 9.06 -0.18 11.82
CA GLU A 243 9.75 -1.14 10.96
C GLU A 243 10.44 -2.25 11.78
N GLY A 244 10.50 -3.45 11.23
CA GLY A 244 11.28 -4.55 11.80
C GLY A 244 11.51 -5.70 10.82
N VAL A 245 12.49 -6.56 11.10
CA VAL A 245 12.69 -7.81 10.34
C VAL A 245 11.66 -8.83 10.80
N ILE A 246 10.92 -9.40 9.85
CA ILE A 246 9.99 -10.50 10.09
C ILE A 246 10.53 -11.72 9.36
N ARG A 247 10.97 -12.75 10.09
CA ARG A 247 11.48 -13.97 9.49
C ARG A 247 10.36 -14.97 9.24
N VAL A 248 10.28 -15.50 8.02
CA VAL A 248 9.19 -16.40 7.60
C VAL A 248 9.20 -17.74 8.34
N ASP A 249 10.39 -18.20 8.76
CA ASP A 249 10.58 -19.42 9.57
C ASP A 249 9.99 -19.30 10.99
N THR A 250 9.70 -18.09 11.44
CA THR A 250 9.08 -17.86 12.73
C THR A 250 7.56 -17.78 12.67
N LEU A 251 6.97 -17.63 11.48
CA LEU A 251 5.53 -17.44 11.30
C LEU A 251 4.73 -18.71 11.60
N LYS A 252 3.49 -18.54 12.07
CA LYS A 252 2.55 -19.61 12.38
C LYS A 252 1.21 -19.37 11.70
N SER A 253 0.63 -20.43 11.15
CA SER A 253 -0.74 -20.38 10.62
C SER A 253 -1.71 -19.92 11.71
N GLY A 254 -2.66 -19.08 11.34
CA GLY A 254 -3.63 -18.46 12.27
C GLY A 254 -3.17 -17.14 12.87
N GLU A 255 -1.95 -16.67 12.61
CA GLU A 255 -1.51 -15.34 13.04
C GLU A 255 -2.38 -14.23 12.41
N GLU A 256 -2.74 -13.27 13.26
CA GLU A 256 -3.40 -12.04 12.82
C GLU A 256 -2.38 -11.15 12.09
N VAL A 257 -2.75 -10.72 10.90
CA VAL A 257 -1.95 -9.86 10.04
C VAL A 257 -2.84 -8.73 9.54
N TRP A 258 -2.25 -7.56 9.28
CA TRP A 258 -2.93 -6.53 8.50
C TRP A 258 -2.29 -6.39 7.14
N LEU A 259 -3.13 -6.12 6.14
CA LEU A 259 -2.73 -5.79 4.78
C LEU A 259 -3.12 -4.35 4.50
N SER A 260 -2.39 -3.65 3.63
CA SER A 260 -2.86 -2.35 3.14
C SER A 260 -2.46 -2.03 1.71
N ASN A 261 -3.25 -1.21 1.04
CA ASN A 261 -2.86 -0.52 -0.18
C ASN A 261 -3.68 0.76 -0.40
N GLY A 262 -3.23 1.61 -1.33
CA GLY A 262 -3.86 2.91 -1.61
C GLY A 262 -5.27 2.86 -2.23
N VAL A 263 -5.85 1.67 -2.49
CA VAL A 263 -7.21 1.54 -3.04
C VAL A 263 -8.19 1.02 -1.98
N ARG A 264 -7.77 0.02 -1.21
CA ARG A 264 -8.63 -0.70 -0.25
C ARG A 264 -8.40 -0.26 1.20
N GLY A 265 -7.49 0.68 1.44
CA GLY A 265 -7.08 1.05 2.78
C GLY A 265 -6.39 -0.13 3.46
N PHE A 266 -6.78 -0.40 4.69
CA PHE A 266 -6.26 -1.46 5.53
C PHE A 266 -7.30 -2.57 5.69
N MET A 267 -6.82 -3.81 5.70
CA MET A 267 -7.66 -5.01 5.66
C MET A 267 -7.09 -6.02 6.67
N PRO A 268 -7.89 -6.53 7.61
CA PRO A 268 -7.45 -7.61 8.48
C PRO A 268 -7.28 -8.88 7.66
N ALA A 269 -6.30 -9.69 8.06
CA ALA A 269 -5.96 -10.94 7.41
C ALA A 269 -5.55 -12.00 8.43
N VAL A 270 -5.65 -13.26 8.02
CA VAL A 270 -5.16 -14.40 8.77
C VAL A 270 -4.12 -15.13 7.92
N LEU A 271 -2.97 -15.45 8.52
CA LEU A 271 -1.92 -16.20 7.85
C LEU A 271 -2.31 -17.68 7.68
N GLU A 272 -2.19 -18.20 6.47
CA GLU A 272 -2.34 -19.61 6.09
C GLU A 272 -1.00 -20.09 5.52
N LEU A 273 -0.31 -21.01 6.20
CA LEU A 273 0.96 -21.59 5.72
C LEU A 273 0.74 -22.82 4.83
#